data_AF-A0A6G4U347-F1
#
_entry.id   AF-A0A6G4U347-F1
#
_cell.length_a   1.000
_cell.length_b   1.000
_cell.length_c   1.000
_cell.angle_alpha   90.00
_cell.angle_beta   90.00
_cell.angle_gamma   90.00
#
_symmetry.space_group_name_H-M   'P 1'
#
loop_
_entity.id
_entity.type
_entity.pdbx_description
1 polymer ?
#
loop_
_entity_poly.entity_id
_entity_poly.type
_entity_poly.pdbx_seq_one_letter_code
_entity_poly.pdbx_strand_id
1 'polypeptide(L)' 'ALHGYVKEPPPAGRIRSSYASEGARTLRIDGPGWSVVARTDDLAFLLLDDEPGEIFPVRPGPSLPGLLADLDEIAAKPA' A
#
# COMPACT_ATOMS: atom_id res chain seq x y z
N ALA A 1 11.93 1.66 0.91
CA ALA A 1 10.98 0.53 0.84
C ALA A 1 9.83 0.85 -0.13
N LEU A 2 8.80 1.64 0.24
CA LEU A 2 7.66 1.95 -0.66
C LEU A 2 7.95 3.01 -1.73
N HIS A 3 8.60 4.13 -1.37
CA HIS A 3 8.93 5.20 -2.34
C HIS A 3 9.78 4.72 -3.52
N GLY A 4 10.49 3.60 -3.36
CA GLY A 4 11.24 2.96 -4.45
C GLY A 4 10.31 2.46 -5.56
N TYR A 5 9.11 1.97 -5.22
CA TYR A 5 8.16 1.43 -6.19
C TYR A 5 7.56 2.49 -7.11
N VAL A 6 7.51 3.75 -6.68
CA VAL A 6 7.11 4.87 -7.55
C VAL A 6 8.22 5.22 -8.56
N LYS A 7 9.49 5.03 -8.18
CA LYS A 7 10.64 5.33 -9.05
C LYS A 7 10.97 4.18 -10.00
N GLU A 8 10.89 2.95 -9.49
CA GLU A 8 11.16 1.71 -10.21
C GLU A 8 10.01 0.73 -9.89
N PRO A 9 9.01 0.64 -10.78
CA PRO A 9 7.82 -0.16 -10.55
C PRO A 9 8.16 -1.62 -10.24
N PRO A 10 7.52 -2.23 -9.22
CA PRO A 10 7.76 -3.62 -8.88
C PRO A 10 7.15 -4.54 -9.95
N PRO A 11 7.51 -5.85 -9.96
CA PRO A 11 6.82 -6.83 -10.80
C PRO A 11 5.30 -6.76 -10.66
N ALA A 12 4.57 -7.02 -11.75
CA ALA A 12 3.12 -6.91 -11.77
C ALA A 12 2.45 -7.72 -10.64
N GLY A 13 1.39 -7.16 -10.05
CA GLY A 13 0.62 -7.80 -8.98
C GLY A 13 1.20 -7.63 -7.57
N ARG A 14 2.37 -6.98 -7.44
CA ARG A 14 2.96 -6.55 -6.16
C ARG A 14 2.21 -5.41 -5.49
N ILE A 15 1.52 -4.60 -6.28
CA ILE A 15 0.60 -3.58 -5.81
C ILE A 15 -0.77 -3.94 -6.35
N ARG A 16 -1.72 -4.17 -5.46
CA ARG A 16 -3.11 -4.46 -5.78
C ARG A 16 -3.98 -3.36 -5.22
N SER A 17 -4.93 -2.95 -6.03
CA SER A 17 -5.85 -1.89 -5.67
C SER A 17 -7.28 -2.34 -5.88
N SER A 18 -8.11 -2.25 -4.84
CA SER A 18 -9.54 -2.53 -4.91
C SER A 18 -10.35 -1.34 -4.42
N TYR A 19 -11.59 -1.23 -4.90
CA TYR A 19 -12.51 -0.20 -4.42
C TYR A 19 -12.79 -0.38 -2.93
N ALA A 20 -12.87 0.74 -2.22
CA ALA A 20 -13.42 0.85 -0.87
C ALA A 20 -14.67 1.76 -0.90
N SER A 21 -15.26 2.01 0.27
CA SER A 21 -16.37 2.97 0.40
C SER A 21 -15.91 4.41 0.15
N GLU A 22 -16.87 5.29 -0.18
CA GLU A 22 -16.66 6.74 -0.24
C GLU A 22 -15.64 7.23 -1.28
N GLY A 23 -15.41 6.43 -2.33
CA GLY A 23 -14.46 6.78 -3.39
C GLY A 23 -12.99 6.53 -3.03
N ALA A 24 -12.72 6.04 -1.82
CA ALA A 24 -11.40 5.59 -1.41
C ALA A 24 -11.06 4.23 -2.04
N ARG A 25 -9.78 3.86 -1.97
CA ARG A 25 -9.29 2.56 -2.43
C ARG A 25 -8.49 1.87 -1.34
N THR A 26 -8.59 0.55 -1.30
CA THR A 26 -7.74 -0.30 -0.46
C THR A 26 -6.57 -0.76 -1.30
N LEU A 27 -5.37 -0.47 -0.82
CA LEU A 27 -4.11 -0.90 -1.42
C LEU A 27 -3.51 -2.04 -0.60
N ARG A 28 -3.01 -3.06 -1.30
CA ARG A 28 -2.07 -4.04 -0.75
C ARG A 28 -0.78 -3.96 -1.52
N ILE A 29 0.32 -3.68 -0.82
CA ILE A 29 1.66 -3.63 -1.39
C ILE A 29 2.52 -4.71 -0.74
N ASP A 30 3.07 -5.62 -1.54
CA ASP A 30 3.84 -6.76 -1.06
C ASP A 30 5.33 -6.62 -1.43
N GLY A 31 6.21 -6.50 -0.44
CA GLY A 31 7.66 -6.54 -0.60
C GLY A 31 8.28 -7.85 -0.10
N PRO A 32 9.62 -7.97 -0.15
CA PRO A 32 10.31 -9.11 0.46
C PRO A 32 10.28 -9.00 1.99
N GLY A 33 9.61 -9.93 2.67
CA GLY A 33 9.53 -9.97 4.14
C GLY A 33 8.46 -9.06 4.76
N TRP A 34 7.68 -8.35 3.96
CA TRP A 34 6.70 -7.39 4.47
C TRP A 34 5.54 -7.15 3.49
N SER A 35 4.42 -6.72 4.05
CA SER A 35 3.27 -6.21 3.31
C SER A 35 2.74 -4.93 3.95
N VAL A 36 2.22 -4.03 3.13
CA VAL A 36 1.45 -2.86 3.59
C VAL A 36 0.02 -2.96 3.09
N VAL A 37 -0.93 -2.76 3.99
CA VAL A 37 -2.35 -2.60 3.67
C VAL A 37 -2.77 -1.19 4.03
N ALA A 38 -3.36 -0.46 3.09
CA ALA A 38 -3.69 0.94 3.28
C ALA A 38 -5.04 1.31 2.68
N ARG A 39 -5.69 2.32 3.26
CA ARG A 39 -6.86 3.02 2.70
C ARG A 39 -6.40 4.41 2.30
N THR A 40 -6.61 4.79 1.04
CA THR A 40 -6.00 6.01 0.45
C THR A 40 -6.34 7.32 1.16
N ASP A 41 -7.42 7.35 1.94
CA ASP A 41 -7.96 8.54 2.63
C ASP A 41 -7.72 8.55 4.15
N ASP A 42 -7.13 7.50 4.74
CA ASP A 42 -7.25 7.29 6.19
C ASP A 42 -6.00 6.67 6.84
N LEU A 43 -5.72 5.39 6.57
CA LEU A 43 -4.81 4.57 7.37
C LEU A 43 -3.84 3.77 6.50
N ALA A 44 -2.72 3.38 7.08
CA ALA A 44 -1.89 2.29 6.58
C ALA A 44 -1.37 1.42 7.72
N PHE A 45 -1.19 0.14 7.43
CA PHE A 45 -0.66 -0.87 8.35
C PHE A 45 0.48 -1.64 7.68
N LEU A 46 1.53 -1.90 8.43
CA LEU A 46 2.66 -2.74 8.06
C LEU A 46 2.50 -4.10 8.74
N LEU A 47 2.71 -5.15 7.95
CA LEU A 47 2.75 -6.55 8.35
C LEU A 47 4.15 -7.06 8.02
N LEU A 48 4.78 -7.79 8.94
CA LEU A 48 6.10 -8.34 8.76
C LEU A 48 6.06 -9.87 8.83
N ASP A 49 6.84 -10.52 7.98
CA ASP A 49 6.90 -12.00 7.94
C ASP A 49 7.58 -12.58 9.19
N ASP A 50 8.48 -11.82 9.84
CA ASP A 50 9.20 -12.21 11.06
C ASP A 50 8.37 -12.00 12.34
N GLU A 51 7.32 -11.18 12.29
CA GLU A 51 6.38 -10.93 13.37
C GLU A 51 4.94 -11.24 12.94
N PRO A 52 4.61 -12.51 12.65
CA PRO A 52 3.29 -12.88 12.18
C PRO A 52 2.22 -12.67 13.26
N GLY A 53 1.11 -12.04 12.86
CA GLY A 53 -0.01 -11.74 13.76
C GLY A 53 0.06 -10.35 14.40
N GLU A 54 1.23 -9.69 14.35
CA GLU A 54 1.37 -8.30 14.75
C GLU A 54 0.99 -7.35 13.62
N ILE A 55 0.36 -6.23 13.99
CA ILE A 55 -0.10 -5.20 13.06
C ILE A 55 0.50 -3.86 13.48
N PHE A 56 1.38 -3.31 12.65
CA PHE A 56 2.05 -2.05 12.94
C PHE A 56 1.35 -0.89 12.24
N PRO A 57 0.67 0.01 12.96
CA PRO A 57 0.08 1.19 12.34
C PRO A 57 1.17 2.12 11.82
N VAL A 58 1.05 2.50 10.55
CA VAL A 58 1.90 3.52 9.93
C VAL A 58 1.34 4.89 10.33
N ARG A 59 2.13 5.68 11.06
CA ARG A 59 1.71 7.03 11.43
C ARG A 59 1.47 7.87 10.17
N PRO A 60 0.29 8.53 10.04
CA PRO A 60 0.01 9.40 8.91
C PRO A 60 0.93 10.62 8.99
N GLY A 61 1.93 10.64 8.11
CA GLY A 61 2.74 11.82 7.81
C GLY A 61 2.16 12.56 6.60
N PRO A 62 2.52 13.83 6.39
CA PRO A 62 1.98 14.65 5.29
C PRO A 62 2.26 14.06 3.89
N SER A 63 3.28 13.21 3.75
CA SER A 63 3.62 12.56 2.48
C SER A 63 2.86 11.26 2.23
N LEU A 64 2.21 10.67 3.23
CA LEU A 64 1.57 9.37 3.09
C LEU A 64 0.39 9.40 2.10
N PRO A 65 -0.54 10.36 2.15
CA PRO A 65 -1.65 10.40 1.19
C PRO A 65 -1.18 10.48 -0.27
N GLY A 66 -0.19 11.32 -0.56
CA GLY A 66 0.38 11.45 -1.90
C GLY A 66 1.05 10.16 -2.38
N LEU A 67 1.84 9.52 -1.52
CA LEU A 67 2.46 8.23 -1.84
C LEU A 67 1.40 7.15 -2.15
N LEU A 68 0.30 7.10 -1.39
CA LEU A 68 -0.75 6.11 -1.62
C LEU A 68 -1.48 6.38 -2.94
N ALA A 69 -1.71 7.64 -3.30
CA ALA A 69 -2.27 8.00 -4.60
C ALA A 69 -1.34 7.54 -5.75
N ASP A 70 -0.05 7.85 -5.68
CA ASP A 70 0.94 7.44 -6.70
C ASP A 70 1.00 5.91 -6.85
N LEU A 71 0.91 5.18 -5.74
CA LEU A 71 0.89 3.71 -5.76
C LEU A 71 -0.41 3.15 -6.35
N ASP A 72 -1.56 3.80 -6.14
CA ASP A 72 -2.83 3.40 -6.77
C ASP A 72 -2.81 3.54 -8.30
N GLU A 73 -2.14 4.56 -8.82
CA GLU A 73 -2.03 4.80 -10.26
C GLU A 73 -1.28 3.68 -10.97
N ILE A 74 -0.21 3.16 -10.35
CA ILE A 74 0.59 2.05 -10.90
C ILE A 74 0.07 0.67 -10.48
N ALA A 75 -0.95 0.60 -9.63
CA ALA A 75 -1.50 -0.65 -9.15
C ALA A 75 -2.23 -1.41 -10.26
N ALA A 76 -2.13 -2.73 -10.23
CA ALA A 76 -3.03 -3.56 -11.02
C ALA A 76 -4.45 -3.41 -10.46
N LYS A 77 -5.38 -2.98 -11.33
CA LYS A 77 -6.81 -2.83 -11.01
C LYS A 77 -7.55 -4.09 -11.47
N PRO A 78 -8.38 -4.72 -10.63
CA PRO A 78 -9.26 -5.79 -11.08
C PRO A 78 -10.21 -5.25 -12.15
N ALA A 79 -10.46 -6.07 -13.18
CA ALA A 79 -11.36 -5.77 -14.29
C ALA A 79 -12.84 -5.79 -13.84
#